data_AF-A0A6B1G5P4-F1
#
_entry.id   AF-A0A6B1G5P4-F1
#
_cell.length_a   1.000
_cell.length_b   1.000
_cell.length_c   1.000
_cell.angle_alpha   90.00
_cell.angle_beta   90.00
_cell.angle_gamma   90.00
#
_symmetry.space_group_name_H-M   'P 1'
#
loop_
_entity.id
_entity.type
_entity.pdbx_description
1 polymer ?
#
loop_
_entity_poly.entity_id
_entity_poly.type
_entity_poly.pdbx_seq_one_letter_code
_entity_poly.pdbx_strand_id
1 'polypeptide(L)'
;MTQLFDRVAIEAMVSSDEPAADLADALLDAEVDDKRVRFAVQMKSRAPYPGEMPRLEPVRDRLATVGVPLLVAPLISEPTGRALTEAQWSWVDSHGNADVRARGIRISCRVPSQSVKRGRPGMPRGSGSWSIIRLLISDGVAEGEVELAERAGVSQPRVSQVLSALSAAELVERRGRSTWTADRPALLDAFLNSYADARGFTSCFYALESPQETSERIVAAGESLRADTVISGDVAADRLAPWRVPTHTTVYTSDHRLAPYLELTPAQGPGDANVELIVPADKSVLRIRSEDDATLAHPTQVMLDLQRLGGTDRQEAAEKVREWLLAR
;
A
#
# COMPACT_ATOMS: atom_id res chain seq x y z
N MET A 1 5.78 -1.62 10.49
CA MET A 1 5.32 -0.50 11.37
C MET A 1 4.97 -0.95 12.79
N THR A 2 4.60 -2.22 13.02
CA THR A 2 4.16 -2.71 14.36
C THR A 2 5.26 -2.87 15.41
N GLN A 3 6.54 -3.01 15.04
CA GLN A 3 7.59 -3.33 16.02
C GLN A 3 8.25 -2.13 16.74
N LEU A 4 7.90 -0.88 16.41
CA LEU A 4 8.43 0.29 17.13
C LEU A 4 7.50 0.79 18.25
N PHE A 5 6.23 0.35 18.26
CA PHE A 5 5.22 0.83 19.20
C PHE A 5 5.15 0.03 20.51
N ASP A 6 5.89 -1.07 20.63
CA ASP A 6 5.81 -1.99 21.79
C ASP A 6 6.64 -1.54 23.01
N ARG A 7 7.34 -0.41 22.94
CA ARG A 7 8.17 0.11 24.05
C ARG A 7 7.91 1.54 24.48
N VAL A 8 6.93 2.19 23.85
CA VAL A 8 6.41 3.49 24.30
C VAL A 8 4.92 3.41 24.04
N ALA A 9 4.10 3.46 25.09
CA ALA A 9 2.65 3.50 24.97
C ALA A 9 2.25 4.83 24.31
N ILE A 10 2.31 4.90 22.99
CA ILE A 10 1.78 6.03 22.22
C ILE A 10 0.29 5.74 22.02
N GLU A 11 -0.53 6.20 22.96
CA GLU A 11 -1.98 6.31 22.72
C GLU A 11 -2.20 7.37 21.64
N ALA A 12 -2.39 6.94 20.39
CA ALA A 12 -2.75 7.82 19.30
C ALA A 12 -4.27 8.05 19.32
N MET A 13 -4.73 9.04 20.07
CA MET A 13 -6.09 9.56 19.92
C MET A 13 -6.12 10.55 18.76
N VAL A 14 -6.67 10.14 17.62
CA VAL A 14 -7.04 11.08 16.55
C VAL A 14 -8.36 11.74 16.97
N SER A 15 -8.27 12.85 17.71
CA SER A 15 -9.43 13.69 17.98
C SER A 15 -9.73 14.53 16.74
N SER A 16 -10.87 14.29 16.11
CA SER A 16 -11.33 15.03 14.92
C SER A 16 -12.17 16.28 15.26
N ASP A 17 -12.15 16.76 16.50
CA ASP A 17 -12.91 17.94 16.93
C ASP A 17 -11.97 19.11 17.26
N GLU A 18 -11.60 19.91 16.26
CA GLU A 18 -11.26 21.34 16.37
C GLU A 18 -10.94 21.95 14.97
N PRO A 19 -11.05 23.29 14.77
CA PRO A 19 -11.01 23.96 13.47
C PRO A 19 -9.60 24.06 12.83
N ALA A 20 -8.76 23.03 12.99
CA ALA A 20 -7.37 22.98 12.54
C ALA A 20 -7.15 22.33 11.16
N ALA A 21 -8.21 21.85 10.50
CA ALA A 21 -8.15 21.07 9.26
C ALA A 21 -7.53 21.82 8.05
N ASP A 22 -7.38 23.14 8.11
CA ASP A 22 -6.74 23.94 7.04
C ASP A 22 -5.23 24.15 7.23
N LEU A 23 -4.66 23.74 8.37
CA LEU A 23 -3.26 24.03 8.74
C LEU A 23 -2.35 22.80 8.71
N ALA A 24 -2.86 21.60 8.98
CA ALA A 24 -2.12 20.34 9.04
C ALA A 24 -2.91 19.21 8.36
N ASP A 25 -2.21 18.20 7.84
CA ASP A 25 -2.86 17.01 7.26
C ASP A 25 -3.48 16.12 8.35
N ALA A 26 -2.92 16.16 9.57
CA ALA A 26 -3.50 15.55 10.77
C ALA A 26 -2.93 16.21 12.04
N LEU A 27 -3.64 16.06 13.16
CA LEU A 27 -3.12 16.32 14.50
C LEU A 27 -2.99 14.98 15.24
N LEU A 28 -1.86 14.77 15.91
CA LEU A 28 -1.59 13.56 16.67
C LEU A 28 -1.23 13.95 18.10
N ASP A 29 -2.11 13.63 19.03
CA ASP A 29 -1.82 13.74 20.46
C ASP A 29 -1.16 12.42 20.91
N ALA A 30 0.01 12.53 21.52
CA ALA A 30 0.78 11.41 22.06
C ALA A 30 1.04 11.65 23.54
N GLU A 31 0.85 10.63 24.36
CA GLU A 31 1.21 10.62 25.78
C GLU A 31 2.41 9.70 25.98
N VAL A 32 3.49 10.21 26.61
CA VAL A 32 4.69 9.43 26.92
C VAL A 32 5.15 9.78 28.33
N ASP A 33 5.16 8.81 29.24
CA ASP A 33 5.53 8.99 30.66
C ASP A 33 4.83 10.21 31.30
N ASP A 34 3.49 10.26 31.23
CA ASP A 34 2.61 11.34 31.70
C ASP A 34 2.81 12.71 31.01
N LYS A 35 3.58 12.77 29.91
CA LYS A 35 3.75 13.99 29.10
C LYS A 35 2.92 13.90 27.84
N ARG A 36 1.96 14.81 27.72
CA ARG A 36 1.18 15.01 26.50
C ARG A 36 1.90 15.92 25.53
N VAL A 37 2.05 15.47 24.29
CA VAL A 37 2.61 16.23 23.19
C VAL A 37 1.67 16.15 22.00
N ARG A 38 1.33 17.31 21.45
CA ARG A 38 0.60 17.43 20.19
C ARG A 38 1.56 17.58 19.03
N PHE A 39 1.45 16.73 18.03
CA PHE A 39 2.16 16.82 16.76
C PHE A 39 1.23 17.33 15.66
N ALA A 40 1.70 18.31 14.90
CA ALA A 40 1.04 18.82 13.72
C ALA A 40 1.67 18.17 12.48
N VAL A 41 0.92 17.28 11.84
CA VAL A 41 1.44 16.34 10.85
C VAL A 41 1.35 16.93 9.45
N GLN A 42 2.47 16.87 8.73
CA GLN A 42 2.52 17.06 7.29
C GLN A 42 2.92 15.74 6.62
N MET A 43 2.03 15.23 5.80
CA MET A 43 2.26 14.07 4.97
C MET A 43 2.84 14.48 3.61
N LYS A 44 3.79 13.71 3.12
CA LYS A 44 4.34 13.84 1.76
C LYS A 44 4.35 12.49 1.06
N SER A 45 3.96 12.48 -0.22
CA SER A 45 4.04 11.29 -1.08
C SER A 45 5.47 10.84 -1.37
N ARG A 46 6.47 11.70 -1.14
CA ARG A 46 7.90 11.39 -1.16
C ARG A 46 8.64 12.24 -0.13
N ALA A 47 9.80 11.79 0.33
CA ALA A 47 10.65 12.65 1.14
C ALA A 47 11.12 13.87 0.31
N PRO A 48 11.21 15.07 0.94
CA PRO A 48 11.75 16.24 0.29
C PRO A 48 13.24 16.06 0.00
N TYR A 49 13.72 16.65 -1.09
CA TYR A 49 15.15 16.73 -1.35
C TYR A 49 15.79 17.77 -0.41
N PRO A 50 17.07 17.64 -0.04
CA PRO A 50 17.74 18.64 0.81
C PRO A 50 17.63 20.09 0.30
N GLY A 51 17.61 20.31 -1.02
CA GLY A 51 17.41 21.65 -1.61
C GLY A 51 15.98 22.21 -1.50
N GLU A 52 15.00 21.40 -1.11
CA GLU A 52 13.61 21.82 -0.92
C GLU A 52 13.32 22.30 0.52
N MET A 53 14.27 22.14 1.46
CA MET A 53 14.07 22.48 2.88
C MET A 53 13.67 23.94 3.14
N PRO A 54 14.28 24.97 2.48
CA PRO A 54 13.86 26.36 2.70
C PRO A 54 12.40 26.61 2.32
N ARG A 55 11.84 25.84 1.37
CA ARG A 55 10.44 25.97 0.96
C ARG A 55 9.46 25.36 1.96
N LEU A 56 9.95 24.53 2.88
CA LEU A 56 9.16 23.90 3.93
C LEU A 56 9.13 24.71 5.21
N GLU A 57 9.99 25.72 5.36
CA GLU A 57 10.02 26.58 6.56
C GLU A 57 8.69 27.29 6.82
N PRO A 58 8.02 27.92 5.83
CA PRO A 58 6.74 28.58 6.09
C PRO A 58 5.64 27.60 6.52
N VAL A 59 5.70 26.37 6.01
CA VAL A 59 4.76 25.30 6.38
C VAL A 59 5.05 24.83 7.81
N ARG A 60 6.32 24.61 8.14
CA ARG A 60 6.77 24.25 9.50
C ARG A 60 6.29 25.29 10.51
N ASP A 61 6.51 26.57 10.22
CA ASP A 61 6.21 27.65 11.15
C ASP A 61 4.70 27.80 11.37
N ARG A 62 3.89 27.55 10.34
CA ARG A 62 2.44 27.42 10.49
C ARG A 62 2.05 26.25 11.38
N LEU A 63 2.61 25.06 11.15
CA LEU A 63 2.32 23.87 11.95
C LEU A 63 2.73 24.06 13.42
N ALA A 64 3.85 24.76 13.66
CA ALA A 64 4.35 25.07 14.99
C ALA A 64 3.35 25.87 15.86
N THR A 65 2.37 26.53 15.25
CA THR A 65 1.32 27.26 15.99
C THR A 65 0.28 26.34 16.64
N VAL A 66 0.11 25.11 16.12
CA VAL A 66 -0.92 24.16 16.56
C VAL A 66 -0.34 22.86 17.13
N GLY A 67 0.96 22.60 16.94
CA GLY A 67 1.65 21.44 17.50
C GLY A 67 3.11 21.36 17.05
N VAL A 68 3.83 20.33 17.50
CA VAL A 68 5.20 20.07 17.05
C VAL A 68 5.18 19.62 15.58
N PRO A 69 5.89 20.29 14.66
CA PRO A 69 5.88 19.91 13.25
C PRO A 69 6.47 18.52 13.03
N LEU A 70 5.66 17.61 12.48
CA LEU A 70 6.02 16.23 12.17
C LEU A 70 5.85 15.96 10.69
N LEU A 71 6.93 15.61 10.00
CA LEU A 71 6.90 15.21 8.59
C LEU A 71 6.86 13.69 8.45
N VAL A 72 5.86 13.20 7.72
CA VAL A 72 5.68 11.77 7.43
C VAL A 72 5.89 11.55 5.93
N ALA A 73 6.81 10.64 5.57
CA ALA A 73 7.06 10.26 4.19
C ALA A 73 7.38 8.76 4.06
N PRO A 74 7.25 8.14 2.86
CA PRO A 74 7.45 6.70 2.71
C PRO A 74 8.85 6.18 3.10
N LEU A 75 9.89 6.95 2.78
CA LEU A 75 11.27 6.59 3.11
C LEU A 75 12.10 7.86 3.25
N ILE A 76 12.71 8.05 4.41
CA ILE A 76 13.56 9.19 4.69
C ILE A 76 15.01 8.70 4.81
N SER A 77 15.78 8.95 3.77
CA SER A 77 17.21 8.64 3.74
C SER A 77 17.95 9.36 4.87
N GLU A 78 19.11 8.84 5.27
CA GLU A 78 19.90 9.46 6.33
C GLU A 78 20.28 10.93 6.02
N PRO A 79 20.75 11.30 4.81
CA PRO A 79 21.04 12.70 4.50
C PRO A 79 19.80 13.59 4.57
N THR A 80 18.65 13.13 4.07
CA THR A 80 17.40 13.89 4.13
C THR A 80 16.90 14.03 5.57
N GLY A 81 16.98 12.96 6.36
CA GLY A 81 16.60 12.99 7.78
C GLY A 81 17.46 13.96 8.58
N ARG A 82 18.78 14.01 8.32
CA ARG A 82 19.66 15.01 8.94
C ARG A 82 19.24 16.44 8.56
N ALA A 83 18.98 16.69 7.28
CA ALA A 83 18.54 18.01 6.82
C ALA A 83 17.20 18.44 7.44
N LEU A 84 16.24 17.52 7.58
CA LEU A 84 14.97 17.78 8.28
C LEU A 84 15.19 18.10 9.75
N THR A 85 16.02 17.31 10.43
CA THR A 85 16.37 17.52 11.84
C THR A 85 17.07 18.87 12.05
N GLU A 86 18.01 19.24 11.18
CA GLU A 86 18.68 20.55 11.20
C GLU A 86 17.67 21.68 11.00
N ALA A 87 16.71 21.49 10.10
CA ALA A 87 15.58 22.39 9.86
C ALA A 87 14.48 22.31 10.94
N GLN A 88 14.74 21.70 12.11
CA GLN A 88 13.81 21.61 13.25
C GLN A 88 12.50 20.87 12.96
N TRP A 89 12.49 19.95 12.00
CA TRP A 89 11.39 19.02 11.81
C TRP A 89 11.57 17.76 12.66
N SER A 90 10.51 17.31 13.31
CA SER A 90 10.39 15.89 13.64
C SER A 90 10.01 15.12 12.37
N TRP A 91 10.46 13.89 12.21
CA TRP A 91 10.08 13.08 11.07
C TRP A 91 9.99 11.59 11.37
N VAL A 92 9.16 10.90 10.59
CA VAL A 92 8.98 9.45 10.62
C VAL A 92 8.83 8.93 9.20
N ASP A 93 9.32 7.71 8.94
CA ASP A 93 9.01 6.98 7.71
C ASP A 93 8.32 5.64 7.94
N SER A 94 7.73 5.07 6.88
CA SER A 94 6.98 3.82 6.98
C SER A 94 7.88 2.59 7.24
N HIS A 95 9.19 2.74 7.07
CA HIS A 95 10.18 1.70 7.33
C HIS A 95 10.64 1.69 8.79
N GLY A 96 10.12 2.59 9.63
CA GLY A 96 10.44 2.69 11.05
C GLY A 96 11.66 3.55 11.36
N ASN A 97 12.21 4.27 10.37
CA ASN A 97 13.19 5.31 10.68
C ASN A 97 12.45 6.52 11.26
N ALA A 98 13.02 7.11 12.30
CA ALA A 98 12.41 8.25 12.99
C ALA A 98 13.46 9.14 13.64
N ASP A 99 13.22 10.44 13.63
CA ASP A 99 13.79 11.40 14.60
C ASP A 99 12.64 12.30 15.06
N VAL A 100 12.01 11.92 16.16
CA VAL A 100 10.88 12.64 16.76
C VAL A 100 11.39 13.39 17.98
N ARG A 101 11.17 14.69 17.99
CA ARG A 101 11.67 15.62 19.01
C ARG A 101 10.56 16.50 19.52
N ALA A 102 10.30 16.42 20.82
CA ALA A 102 9.42 17.35 21.52
C ALA A 102 9.96 17.63 22.93
N ARG A 103 9.33 18.55 23.65
CA ARG A 103 9.75 18.88 25.02
C ARG A 103 9.65 17.63 25.91
N GLY A 104 10.80 17.07 26.28
CA GLY A 104 10.88 15.89 27.13
C GLY A 104 10.70 14.56 26.41
N ILE A 105 10.61 14.53 25.07
CA ILE A 105 10.55 13.32 24.24
C ILE A 105 11.63 13.40 23.15
N ARG A 106 12.46 12.36 23.06
CA ARG A 106 13.38 12.17 21.93
C ARG A 106 13.39 10.71 21.52
N ILE A 107 12.90 10.44 20.32
CA ILE A 107 12.92 9.11 19.71
C ILE A 107 13.79 9.21 18.47
N SER A 108 14.92 8.51 18.46
CA SER A 108 15.80 8.41 17.30
C SER A 108 15.98 6.93 16.98
N CYS A 109 15.33 6.47 15.91
CA CYS A 109 15.45 5.10 15.44
C CYS A 109 16.00 5.07 14.01
N ARG A 110 16.97 4.19 13.78
CA ARG A 110 17.43 3.81 12.46
C ARG A 110 17.30 2.31 12.35
N VAL A 111 16.51 1.87 11.39
CA VAL A 111 16.46 0.46 11.04
C VAL A 111 17.65 0.20 10.13
N PRO A 112 18.56 -0.73 10.47
CA PRO A 112 19.69 -1.06 9.61
C PRO A 112 19.17 -1.38 8.22
N SER A 113 19.58 -0.60 7.22
CA SER A 113 19.24 -0.91 5.85
C SER A 113 19.83 -2.27 5.54
N GLN A 114 19.01 -3.28 5.25
CA GLN A 114 19.51 -4.42 4.49
C GLN A 114 20.12 -3.81 3.22
N SER A 115 21.43 -3.93 3.10
CA SER A 115 22.17 -3.35 1.98
C SER A 115 21.57 -3.89 0.69
N VAL A 116 20.84 -3.06 -0.05
CA VAL A 116 20.40 -3.41 -1.39
C VAL A 116 21.66 -3.42 -2.23
N LYS A 117 22.23 -4.61 -2.45
CA LYS A 117 23.22 -4.84 -3.51
C LYS A 117 22.64 -4.22 -4.78
N ARG A 118 23.35 -3.27 -5.40
CA ARG A 118 22.98 -2.73 -6.72
C ARG A 118 23.00 -3.88 -7.73
N GLY A 119 21.82 -4.43 -8.01
CA GLY A 119 21.61 -5.49 -8.98
C GLY A 119 20.45 -5.10 -9.89
N ARG A 120 20.72 -5.09 -11.21
CA ARG A 120 19.79 -4.90 -12.34
C ARG A 120 18.97 -3.58 -12.33
N PRO A 121 18.56 -3.06 -13.49
CA PRO A 121 17.56 -1.99 -13.53
C PRO A 121 16.32 -2.45 -12.75
N GLY A 122 15.91 -1.71 -11.72
CA GLY A 122 14.77 -2.09 -10.90
C GLY A 122 13.47 -2.13 -11.71
N MET A 123 12.53 -2.99 -11.31
CA MET A 123 11.21 -3.10 -11.93
C MET A 123 10.53 -1.72 -12.08
N PRO A 124 9.89 -1.43 -13.23
CA PRO A 124 9.13 -0.19 -13.41
C PRO A 124 8.08 -0.02 -12.32
N ARG A 125 8.05 1.16 -11.67
CA ARG A 125 7.17 1.44 -10.52
C ARG A 125 6.02 2.38 -10.87
N GLY A 126 5.01 2.35 -10.00
CA GLY A 126 3.82 3.21 -10.04
C GLY A 126 2.62 2.51 -10.65
N SER A 127 1.41 2.96 -10.31
CA SER A 127 0.16 2.26 -10.65
C SER A 127 0.02 1.91 -12.13
N GLY A 128 0.37 2.82 -13.04
CA GLY A 128 0.31 2.54 -14.47
C GLY A 128 1.25 1.41 -14.90
N SER A 129 2.44 1.31 -14.30
CA SER A 129 3.37 0.20 -14.57
C SER A 129 2.86 -1.10 -13.98
N TRP A 130 2.33 -1.07 -12.76
CA TRP A 130 1.75 -2.25 -12.13
C TRP A 130 0.54 -2.78 -12.91
N SER A 131 -0.30 -1.89 -13.45
CA SER A 131 -1.41 -2.30 -14.33
C SER A 131 -0.91 -3.08 -15.55
N ILE A 132 0.11 -2.56 -16.26
CA ILE A 132 0.71 -3.23 -17.42
C ILE A 132 1.30 -4.59 -17.01
N ILE A 133 2.05 -4.64 -15.92
CA ILE A 133 2.72 -5.86 -15.47
C ILE A 133 1.69 -6.93 -15.09
N ARG A 134 0.60 -6.57 -14.40
CA ARG A 134 -0.49 -7.50 -14.06
C ARG A 134 -1.14 -8.10 -15.31
N LEU A 135 -1.45 -7.27 -16.31
CA LEU A 135 -2.00 -7.74 -17.59
C LEU A 135 -1.04 -8.69 -18.31
N LEU A 136 0.25 -8.35 -18.40
CA LEU A 136 1.26 -9.23 -19.00
C LEU A 136 1.43 -10.55 -18.25
N ILE A 137 1.27 -10.56 -16.92
CA ILE A 137 1.28 -11.78 -16.11
C ILE A 137 0.05 -12.64 -16.39
N SER A 138 -1.12 -12.06 -16.66
CA SER A 138 -2.33 -12.82 -17.00
C SER A 138 -2.30 -13.34 -18.42
N ASP A 139 -2.08 -12.45 -19.39
CA ASP A 139 -2.24 -12.80 -20.80
C ASP A 139 -1.03 -13.57 -21.35
N GLY A 140 0.17 -13.32 -20.81
CA GLY A 140 1.43 -13.81 -21.38
C GLY A 140 1.83 -13.19 -22.72
N VAL A 141 0.87 -12.66 -23.48
CA VAL A 141 1.07 -12.06 -24.79
C VAL A 141 0.30 -10.75 -24.86
N ALA A 142 0.91 -9.72 -25.43
CA ALA A 142 0.24 -8.46 -25.75
C ALA A 142 0.29 -8.19 -27.25
N GLU A 143 -0.87 -8.10 -27.88
CA GLU A 143 -1.03 -7.80 -29.32
C GLU A 143 -0.98 -6.28 -29.58
N GLY A 144 0.15 -5.66 -29.22
CA GLY A 144 0.40 -4.24 -29.47
C GLY A 144 0.19 -3.32 -28.27
N GLU A 145 0.86 -2.17 -28.35
CA GLU A 145 0.95 -1.24 -27.22
C GLU A 145 -0.31 -0.42 -26.99
N VAL A 146 -1.17 -0.26 -28.01
CA VAL A 146 -2.38 0.58 -27.94
C VAL A 146 -3.47 -0.10 -27.12
N GLU A 147 -3.78 -1.36 -27.42
CA GLU A 147 -4.76 -2.15 -26.66
C GLU A 147 -4.31 -2.32 -25.20
N LEU A 148 -3.02 -2.62 -25.01
CA LEU A 148 -2.45 -2.73 -23.67
C LEU A 148 -2.54 -1.41 -22.89
N ALA A 149 -2.40 -0.26 -23.57
CA ALA A 149 -2.55 1.06 -22.95
C ALA A 149 -3.99 1.31 -22.49
N GLU A 150 -4.97 0.94 -23.32
CA GLU A 150 -6.40 1.08 -23.02
C GLU A 150 -6.80 0.23 -21.80
N ARG A 151 -6.48 -1.07 -21.82
CA ARG A 151 -6.73 -2.00 -20.71
C ARG A 151 -6.04 -1.53 -19.41
N ALA A 152 -4.78 -1.12 -19.51
CA ALA A 152 -4.02 -0.64 -18.35
C ALA A 152 -4.46 0.75 -17.84
N GLY A 153 -5.16 1.55 -18.67
CA GLY A 153 -5.56 2.91 -18.34
C GLY A 153 -4.43 3.92 -18.35
N VAL A 154 -3.48 3.76 -19.26
CA VAL A 154 -2.30 4.61 -19.37
C VAL A 154 -2.11 5.07 -20.81
N SER A 155 -1.15 5.94 -21.04
CA SER A 155 -0.80 6.35 -22.40
C SER A 155 0.06 5.29 -23.10
N GLN A 156 -0.05 5.19 -24.43
CA GLN A 156 0.82 4.31 -25.24
C GLN A 156 2.32 4.57 -24.99
N PRO A 157 2.82 5.83 -24.90
CA PRO A 157 4.22 6.06 -24.55
C PRO A 157 4.63 5.46 -23.20
N ARG A 158 3.72 5.44 -22.22
CA ARG A 158 3.99 4.78 -20.93
C ARG A 158 4.11 3.27 -21.07
N VAL A 159 3.26 2.65 -21.89
CA VAL A 159 3.39 1.22 -22.23
C VAL A 159 4.73 0.94 -22.87
N SER A 160 5.11 1.69 -23.89
CA SER A 160 6.39 1.50 -24.59
C SER A 160 7.60 1.65 -23.65
N GLN A 161 7.56 2.63 -22.74
CA GLN A 161 8.58 2.82 -21.71
C GLN A 161 8.69 1.60 -20.78
N VAL A 162 7.55 1.06 -20.31
CA VAL A 162 7.52 -0.09 -19.41
C VAL A 162 8.00 -1.35 -20.12
N LEU A 163 7.52 -1.62 -21.34
CA LEU A 163 7.95 -2.77 -22.14
C LEU A 163 9.45 -2.72 -22.44
N SER A 164 9.99 -1.55 -22.78
CA SER A 164 11.43 -1.36 -22.97
C SER A 164 12.24 -1.70 -21.72
N ALA A 165 11.77 -1.26 -20.55
CA ALA A 165 12.43 -1.55 -19.28
C ALA A 165 12.33 -3.03 -18.87
N LEU A 166 11.17 -3.67 -19.07
CA LEU A 166 10.98 -5.09 -18.83
C LEU A 166 11.82 -5.94 -19.80
N SER A 167 11.97 -5.49 -21.04
CA SER A 167 12.78 -6.19 -22.06
C SER A 167 14.27 -6.09 -21.74
N ALA A 168 14.74 -4.93 -21.29
CA ALA A 168 16.10 -4.76 -20.79
C ALA A 168 16.39 -5.62 -19.54
N ALA A 169 15.35 -6.03 -18.80
CA ALA A 169 15.44 -6.96 -17.68
C ALA A 169 15.23 -8.44 -18.09
N GLU A 170 15.09 -8.72 -19.38
CA GLU A 170 14.86 -10.07 -19.96
C GLU A 170 13.55 -10.72 -19.48
N LEU A 171 12.55 -9.93 -19.06
CA LEU A 171 11.25 -10.43 -18.58
C LEU A 171 10.20 -10.46 -19.70
N VAL A 172 10.39 -9.67 -20.75
CA VAL A 172 9.54 -9.66 -21.94
C VAL A 172 10.39 -9.61 -23.20
N GLU A 173 9.91 -10.28 -24.23
CA GLU A 173 10.55 -10.32 -25.54
C GLU A 173 9.59 -9.78 -26.60
N ARG A 174 10.11 -8.99 -27.54
CA ARG A 174 9.33 -8.55 -28.69
C ARG A 174 9.36 -9.63 -29.77
N ARG A 175 8.19 -10.12 -30.15
CA ARG A 175 7.98 -11.05 -31.27
C ARG A 175 7.40 -10.29 -32.46
N GLY A 176 8.21 -10.05 -33.49
CA GLY A 176 7.76 -9.34 -34.69
C GLY A 176 7.59 -7.83 -34.50
N ARG A 177 6.59 -7.22 -35.17
CA ARG A 177 6.45 -5.75 -35.21
C ARG A 177 5.72 -5.16 -34.01
N SER A 178 4.78 -5.85 -33.39
CA SER A 178 3.95 -5.26 -32.31
C SER A 178 3.65 -6.23 -31.18
N THR A 179 3.91 -7.53 -31.36
CA THR A 179 3.60 -8.52 -30.34
C THR A 179 4.72 -8.60 -29.32
N TRP A 180 4.33 -8.67 -28.05
CA TRP A 180 5.22 -8.89 -26.92
C TRP A 180 4.82 -10.17 -26.22
N THR A 181 5.81 -10.94 -25.79
CA THR A 181 5.62 -12.16 -25.02
C THR A 181 6.34 -12.01 -23.68
N ALA A 182 5.65 -12.30 -22.58
CA ALA A 182 6.19 -12.27 -21.24
C ALA A 182 6.62 -13.67 -20.80
N ASP A 183 7.78 -13.77 -20.16
CA ASP A 183 8.08 -14.92 -19.30
C ASP A 183 7.23 -14.77 -18.02
N ARG A 184 6.01 -15.33 -18.05
CA ARG A 184 5.03 -15.12 -16.98
C ARG A 184 5.55 -15.55 -15.60
N PRO A 185 6.16 -16.74 -15.43
CA PRO A 185 6.76 -17.13 -14.16
C PRO A 185 7.84 -16.15 -13.68
N ALA A 186 8.80 -15.78 -14.54
CA ALA A 186 9.89 -14.88 -14.14
C ALA A 186 9.38 -13.47 -13.84
N LEU A 187 8.42 -12.97 -14.62
CA LEU A 187 7.80 -11.66 -14.44
C LEU A 187 6.98 -11.62 -13.15
N LEU A 188 6.25 -12.70 -12.84
CA LEU A 188 5.52 -12.83 -11.59
C LEU A 188 6.46 -12.80 -10.39
N ASP A 189 7.54 -13.59 -10.43
CA ASP A 189 8.53 -13.61 -9.34
C ASP A 189 9.20 -12.23 -9.18
N ALA A 190 9.56 -11.58 -10.29
CA ALA A 190 10.11 -10.23 -10.26
C ALA A 190 9.12 -9.21 -9.67
N PHE A 191 7.84 -9.34 -10.01
CA PHE A 191 6.77 -8.51 -9.48
C PHE A 191 6.61 -8.70 -7.97
N LEU A 192 6.41 -9.94 -7.51
CA LEU A 192 6.22 -10.25 -6.08
C LEU A 192 7.40 -9.79 -5.22
N ASN A 193 8.64 -9.93 -5.74
CA ASN A 193 9.85 -9.48 -5.04
C ASN A 193 10.06 -7.96 -5.05
N SER A 194 9.48 -7.24 -6.02
CA SER A 194 9.73 -5.80 -6.21
C SER A 194 8.59 -4.92 -5.72
N TYR A 195 7.39 -5.48 -5.56
CA TYR A 195 6.21 -4.75 -5.15
C TYR A 195 6.31 -4.38 -3.67
N ALA A 196 6.74 -3.16 -3.41
CA ALA A 196 6.67 -2.58 -2.07
C ALA A 196 5.20 -2.36 -1.73
N ASP A 197 4.78 -2.86 -0.56
CA ASP A 197 3.40 -2.90 -0.05
C ASP A 197 2.70 -1.53 -0.26
N ALA A 198 1.99 -1.39 -1.39
CA ALA A 198 1.38 -0.12 -1.82
C ALA A 198 0.00 0.09 -1.18
N ARG A 199 -0.17 -0.43 0.04
CA ARG A 199 -1.35 -0.19 0.85
C ARG A 199 -1.36 1.27 1.20
N GLY A 200 -2.49 1.92 0.94
CA GLY A 200 -2.70 3.27 1.42
C GLY A 200 -3.20 3.20 2.84
N PHE A 201 -4.42 3.66 3.04
CA PHE A 201 -5.04 3.70 4.36
C PHE A 201 -5.79 2.40 4.63
N THR A 202 -5.50 1.75 5.75
CA THR A 202 -6.19 0.52 6.19
C THR A 202 -7.00 0.79 7.45
N SER A 203 -8.29 0.48 7.39
CA SER A 203 -9.18 0.44 8.55
C SER A 203 -9.41 -1.01 8.96
N CYS A 204 -9.25 -1.29 10.25
CA CYS A 204 -9.37 -2.63 10.81
C CYS A 204 -10.67 -2.76 11.61
N PHE A 205 -11.39 -3.86 11.38
CA PHE A 205 -12.66 -4.13 12.02
C PHE A 205 -12.80 -5.59 12.45
N TYR A 206 -13.83 -5.81 13.26
CA TYR A 206 -14.35 -7.10 13.63
C TYR A 206 -15.76 -7.30 13.07
N ALA A 207 -15.99 -8.48 12.50
CA ALA A 207 -17.30 -9.00 12.09
C ALA A 207 -17.54 -10.37 12.73
N LEU A 208 -18.80 -10.70 13.01
CA LEU A 208 -19.18 -12.00 13.58
C LEU A 208 -19.51 -13.02 12.48
N GLU A 209 -19.97 -12.52 11.33
CA GLU A 209 -20.33 -13.32 10.17
C GLU A 209 -19.10 -13.98 9.53
N SER A 210 -19.33 -14.94 8.64
CA SER A 210 -18.22 -15.56 7.91
C SER A 210 -17.48 -14.53 7.05
N PRO A 211 -16.19 -14.77 6.74
CA PRO A 211 -15.43 -13.86 5.88
C PRO A 211 -16.08 -13.64 4.49
N GLN A 212 -16.74 -14.68 3.96
CA GLN A 212 -17.47 -14.65 2.70
C GLN A 212 -18.67 -13.70 2.79
N GLU A 213 -19.57 -13.93 3.74
CA GLU A 213 -20.77 -13.10 3.94
C GLU A 213 -20.38 -11.63 4.18
N THR A 214 -19.35 -11.41 5.00
CA THR A 214 -18.82 -10.07 5.26
C THR A 214 -18.31 -9.41 3.97
N SER A 215 -17.54 -10.14 3.15
CA SER A 215 -17.01 -9.59 1.89
C SER A 215 -18.12 -9.23 0.89
N GLU A 216 -19.16 -10.06 0.78
CA GLU A 216 -20.30 -9.84 -0.11
C GLU A 216 -21.13 -8.64 0.34
N ARG A 217 -21.34 -8.50 1.66
CA ARG A 217 -22.01 -7.33 2.25
C ARG A 217 -21.23 -6.04 1.99
N ILE A 218 -19.90 -6.08 2.08
CA ILE A 218 -19.04 -4.93 1.76
C ILE A 218 -19.16 -4.53 0.30
N VAL A 219 -19.12 -5.51 -0.63
CA VAL A 219 -19.26 -5.23 -2.07
C VAL A 219 -20.64 -4.64 -2.38
N ALA A 220 -21.72 -5.21 -1.84
CA ALA A 220 -23.08 -4.71 -2.05
C ALA A 220 -23.27 -3.26 -1.54
N ALA A 221 -22.66 -2.93 -0.40
CA ALA A 221 -22.65 -1.56 0.11
C ALA A 221 -21.83 -0.62 -0.78
N GLY A 222 -20.70 -1.09 -1.32
CA GLY A 222 -19.86 -0.37 -2.28
C GLY A 222 -20.63 0.00 -3.54
N GLU A 223 -21.34 -0.96 -4.13
CA GLU A 223 -22.21 -0.75 -5.29
C GLU A 223 -23.29 0.31 -5.01
N SER A 224 -23.95 0.21 -3.86
CA SER A 224 -25.00 1.14 -3.43
C SER A 224 -24.48 2.58 -3.28
N LEU A 225 -23.23 2.73 -2.85
CA LEU A 225 -22.57 4.02 -2.63
C LEU A 225 -21.70 4.47 -3.82
N ARG A 226 -21.68 3.70 -4.92
CA ARG A 226 -20.83 3.95 -6.10
C ARG A 226 -19.33 4.03 -5.75
N ALA A 227 -18.90 3.24 -4.78
CA ALA A 227 -17.51 3.03 -4.46
C ALA A 227 -17.02 1.75 -5.16
N ASP A 228 -15.84 1.81 -5.77
CA ASP A 228 -15.19 0.61 -6.29
C ASP A 228 -14.79 -0.26 -5.12
N THR A 229 -15.13 -1.54 -5.16
CA THR A 229 -14.73 -2.53 -4.15
C THR A 229 -14.17 -3.77 -4.82
N VAL A 230 -13.12 -4.34 -4.24
CA VAL A 230 -12.45 -5.53 -4.76
C VAL A 230 -12.00 -6.40 -3.59
N ILE A 231 -12.43 -7.67 -3.60
CA ILE A 231 -12.12 -8.67 -2.57
C ILE A 231 -10.73 -9.27 -2.84
N SER A 232 -9.92 -9.43 -1.80
CA SER A 232 -8.58 -10.05 -1.88
C SER A 232 -8.34 -10.99 -0.69
N GLY A 233 -7.09 -11.43 -0.51
CA GLY A 233 -6.67 -12.26 0.62
C GLY A 233 -7.38 -13.62 0.65
N ASP A 234 -7.76 -14.07 1.85
CA ASP A 234 -8.30 -15.42 2.06
C ASP A 234 -9.52 -15.72 1.18
N VAL A 235 -10.50 -14.81 1.15
CA VAL A 235 -11.77 -15.04 0.41
C VAL A 235 -11.52 -15.12 -1.09
N ALA A 236 -10.69 -14.23 -1.63
CA ALA A 236 -10.35 -14.28 -3.06
C ALA A 236 -9.55 -15.53 -3.41
N ALA A 237 -8.61 -15.94 -2.54
CA ALA A 237 -7.82 -17.15 -2.73
C ALA A 237 -8.72 -18.40 -2.78
N ASP A 238 -9.68 -18.51 -1.87
CA ASP A 238 -10.64 -19.61 -1.81
C ASP A 238 -11.51 -19.68 -3.08
N ARG A 239 -11.92 -18.55 -3.64
CA ARG A 239 -12.69 -18.53 -4.91
C ARG A 239 -11.84 -18.86 -6.14
N LEU A 240 -10.56 -18.46 -6.17
CA LEU A 240 -9.67 -18.71 -7.31
C LEU A 240 -9.13 -20.14 -7.29
N ALA A 241 -8.59 -20.58 -6.15
CA ALA A 241 -7.95 -21.87 -5.96
C ALA A 241 -8.25 -22.40 -4.54
N PRO A 242 -9.42 -23.01 -4.33
CA PRO A 242 -9.85 -23.48 -3.01
C PRO A 242 -8.83 -24.43 -2.39
N TRP A 243 -8.28 -24.04 -1.23
CA TRP A 243 -7.23 -24.80 -0.51
C TRP A 243 -7.42 -24.76 1.01
N ARG A 244 -7.83 -23.61 1.54
CA ARG A 244 -8.04 -23.39 2.97
C ARG A 244 -9.34 -22.64 3.20
N VAL A 245 -9.98 -22.90 4.35
CA VAL A 245 -11.15 -22.15 4.78
C VAL A 245 -10.75 -20.70 5.10
N PRO A 246 -11.39 -19.69 4.50
CA PRO A 246 -11.14 -18.30 4.82
C PRO A 246 -11.39 -17.96 6.28
N THR A 247 -10.50 -17.14 6.82
CA THR A 247 -10.55 -16.69 8.22
C THR A 247 -10.48 -15.17 8.35
N HIS A 248 -10.19 -14.48 7.25
CA HIS A 248 -9.97 -13.03 7.23
C HIS A 248 -10.58 -12.41 5.96
N THR A 249 -11.30 -11.31 6.10
CA THR A 249 -11.84 -10.53 4.98
C THR A 249 -10.89 -9.39 4.65
N THR A 250 -10.38 -9.36 3.42
CA THR A 250 -9.59 -8.23 2.92
C THR A 250 -10.31 -7.63 1.73
N VAL A 251 -10.72 -6.37 1.83
CA VAL A 251 -11.41 -5.66 0.74
C VAL A 251 -10.72 -4.34 0.47
N TYR A 252 -10.36 -4.11 -0.79
CA TYR A 252 -9.93 -2.80 -1.26
C TYR A 252 -11.15 -1.97 -1.66
N THR A 253 -11.10 -0.68 -1.37
CA THR A 253 -12.14 0.27 -1.79
C THR A 253 -11.57 1.60 -2.27
N SER A 254 -12.29 2.29 -3.17
CA SER A 254 -11.98 3.68 -3.50
C SER A 254 -12.45 4.69 -2.45
N ASP A 255 -13.30 4.29 -1.49
CA ASP A 255 -13.91 5.20 -0.53
C ASP A 255 -13.97 4.62 0.90
N HIS A 256 -13.22 5.24 1.83
CA HIS A 256 -13.21 4.85 3.24
C HIS A 256 -14.53 5.15 3.97
N ARG A 257 -15.39 6.01 3.41
CA ARG A 257 -16.70 6.38 3.97
C ARG A 257 -17.72 5.23 3.88
N LEU A 258 -17.33 4.08 3.32
CA LEU A 258 -18.13 2.86 3.34
C LEU A 258 -18.30 2.30 4.76
N ALA A 259 -17.29 2.43 5.62
CA ALA A 259 -17.24 1.78 6.93
C ALA A 259 -18.47 2.00 7.84
N PRO A 260 -19.01 3.23 8.00
CA PRO A 260 -20.19 3.46 8.84
C PRO A 260 -21.45 2.72 8.40
N TYR A 261 -21.53 2.28 7.15
CA TYR A 261 -22.68 1.58 6.58
C TYR A 261 -22.58 0.05 6.68
N LEU A 262 -21.48 -0.46 7.23
CA LEU A 262 -21.17 -1.89 7.26
C LEU A 262 -21.46 -2.54 8.61
N GLU A 263 -22.04 -1.84 9.60
CA GLU A 263 -22.32 -2.42 10.93
C GLU A 263 -21.10 -3.17 11.55
N LEU A 264 -19.89 -2.77 11.17
CA LEU A 264 -18.64 -3.39 11.60
C LEU A 264 -18.18 -2.76 12.91
N THR A 265 -17.62 -3.58 13.81
CA THR A 265 -17.06 -3.07 15.06
C THR A 265 -15.60 -2.65 14.84
N PRO A 266 -15.19 -1.41 15.15
CA PRO A 266 -13.80 -1.00 15.03
C PRO A 266 -12.87 -1.87 15.89
N ALA A 267 -11.80 -2.40 15.29
CA ALA A 267 -10.80 -3.18 16.00
C ALA A 267 -9.80 -2.26 16.74
N GLN A 268 -9.28 -2.72 17.88
CA GLN A 268 -8.28 -1.98 18.67
C GLN A 268 -6.87 -2.03 18.03
N GLY A 269 -6.64 -2.98 17.12
CA GLY A 269 -5.42 -3.07 16.35
C GLY A 269 -5.48 -4.15 15.26
N PRO A 270 -4.47 -4.22 14.38
CA PRO A 270 -4.44 -5.18 13.27
C PRO A 270 -4.40 -6.65 13.70
N GLY A 271 -3.90 -6.95 14.91
CA GLY A 271 -3.79 -8.32 15.42
C GLY A 271 -5.13 -8.94 15.85
N ASP A 272 -6.13 -8.11 16.14
CA ASP A 272 -7.43 -8.54 16.64
C ASP A 272 -8.55 -8.44 15.57
N ALA A 273 -8.20 -7.95 14.38
CA ALA A 273 -9.13 -7.73 13.29
C ALA A 273 -9.29 -8.99 12.42
N ASN A 274 -10.53 -9.27 12.02
CA ASN A 274 -10.82 -10.27 10.97
C ASN A 274 -11.34 -9.62 9.68
N VAL A 275 -11.44 -8.29 9.64
CA VAL A 275 -11.81 -7.51 8.46
C VAL A 275 -10.86 -6.34 8.27
N GLU A 276 -10.30 -6.22 7.08
CA GLU A 276 -9.55 -5.04 6.64
C GLU A 276 -10.22 -4.38 5.45
N LEU A 277 -10.53 -3.10 5.59
CA LEU A 277 -10.96 -2.24 4.50
C LEU A 277 -9.81 -1.31 4.10
N ILE A 278 -9.35 -1.41 2.86
CA ILE A 278 -8.10 -0.77 2.42
C ILE A 278 -8.38 0.21 1.28
N VAL A 279 -8.01 1.47 1.44
CA VAL A 279 -7.91 2.41 0.32
C VAL A 279 -6.49 2.32 -0.24
N PRO A 280 -6.26 1.73 -1.43
CA PRO A 280 -4.92 1.48 -1.91
C PRO A 280 -4.25 2.78 -2.40
N ALA A 281 -2.96 2.94 -2.09
CA ALA A 281 -2.15 3.97 -2.72
C ALA A 281 -1.89 3.62 -4.20
N ASP A 282 -1.78 2.32 -4.50
CA ASP A 282 -1.74 1.82 -5.86
C ASP A 282 -3.14 1.59 -6.44
N LYS A 283 -3.59 2.51 -7.31
CA LYS A 283 -4.87 2.41 -8.01
C LYS A 283 -4.99 1.20 -8.94
N SER A 284 -3.88 0.54 -9.30
CA SER A 284 -3.92 -0.67 -10.14
C SER A 284 -4.67 -1.81 -9.47
N VAL A 285 -4.71 -1.85 -8.13
CA VAL A 285 -5.40 -2.88 -7.34
C VAL A 285 -6.92 -2.87 -7.58
N LEU A 286 -7.52 -1.69 -7.72
CA LEU A 286 -8.96 -1.56 -8.00
C LEU A 286 -9.27 -1.69 -9.48
N ARG A 287 -8.33 -1.30 -10.34
CA ARG A 287 -8.51 -1.25 -11.79
C ARG A 287 -8.32 -2.60 -12.46
N ILE A 288 -7.21 -3.28 -12.15
CA ILE A 288 -6.88 -4.57 -12.75
C ILE A 288 -7.35 -5.65 -11.77
N ARG A 289 -8.39 -6.37 -12.20
CA ARG A 289 -9.13 -7.35 -11.39
C ARG A 289 -8.88 -8.76 -11.93
N SER A 290 -9.40 -9.77 -11.26
CA SER A 290 -9.42 -11.12 -11.82
C SER A 290 -10.31 -11.16 -13.08
N GLU A 291 -9.91 -11.94 -14.09
CA GLU A 291 -10.69 -12.12 -15.31
C GLU A 291 -11.88 -13.08 -15.10
N ASP A 292 -11.76 -14.03 -14.17
CA ASP A 292 -12.83 -14.99 -13.85
C ASP A 292 -13.94 -14.38 -12.98
N ASP A 293 -13.60 -13.41 -12.13
CA ASP A 293 -14.54 -12.74 -11.22
C ASP A 293 -14.09 -11.29 -10.99
N ALA A 294 -14.83 -10.35 -11.58
CA ALA A 294 -14.54 -8.92 -11.49
C ALA A 294 -14.78 -8.33 -10.08
N THR A 295 -15.31 -9.10 -9.12
CA THR A 295 -15.34 -8.71 -7.71
C THR A 295 -14.02 -9.00 -7.00
N LEU A 296 -13.13 -9.79 -7.60
CA LEU A 296 -11.86 -10.22 -7.00
C LEU A 296 -10.68 -9.39 -7.51
N ALA A 297 -9.70 -9.22 -6.64
CA ALA A 297 -8.44 -8.60 -6.97
C ALA A 297 -7.69 -9.46 -7.97
N HIS A 298 -6.80 -8.83 -8.73
CA HIS A 298 -5.88 -9.57 -9.57
C HIS A 298 -5.15 -10.64 -8.74
N PRO A 299 -4.97 -11.87 -9.24
CA PRO A 299 -4.34 -12.98 -8.50
C PRO A 299 -2.97 -12.62 -7.92
N THR A 300 -2.21 -11.75 -8.59
CA THR A 300 -0.94 -11.23 -8.05
C THR A 300 -1.11 -10.40 -6.78
N GLN A 301 -2.21 -9.66 -6.63
CA GLN A 301 -2.54 -8.97 -5.38
C GLN A 301 -2.99 -9.95 -4.30
N VAL A 302 -3.80 -10.96 -4.67
CA VAL A 302 -4.24 -12.00 -3.74
C VAL A 302 -3.04 -12.70 -3.09
N MET A 303 -2.04 -13.08 -3.88
CA MET A 303 -0.81 -13.69 -3.37
C MET A 303 -0.04 -12.77 -2.40
N LEU A 304 0.13 -11.49 -2.74
CA LEU A 304 0.78 -10.51 -1.85
C LEU A 304 0.03 -10.36 -0.51
N ASP A 305 -1.30 -10.37 -0.57
CA ASP A 305 -2.13 -10.21 0.63
C ASP A 305 -2.06 -11.45 1.54
N LEU A 306 -2.06 -12.66 0.97
CA LEU A 306 -1.86 -13.90 1.71
C LEU A 306 -0.47 -13.94 2.38
N GLN A 307 0.59 -13.59 1.64
CA GLN A 307 1.95 -13.55 2.17
C GLN A 307 2.08 -12.59 3.35
N ARG A 308 1.43 -11.43 3.27
CA ARG A 308 1.42 -10.45 4.36
C ARG A 308 0.61 -10.91 5.58
N LEU A 309 -0.59 -11.45 5.36
CA LEU A 309 -1.41 -11.99 6.46
C LEU A 309 -0.66 -13.08 7.24
N GLY A 310 0.26 -13.78 6.57
CA GLY A 310 1.17 -14.72 7.20
C GLY A 310 0.49 -15.99 7.66
N GLY A 311 1.32 -16.93 8.13
CA GLY A 311 0.90 -18.31 8.39
C GLY A 311 1.30 -19.24 7.26
N THR A 312 1.77 -20.44 7.63
CA THR A 312 2.25 -21.45 6.68
C THR A 312 1.13 -21.89 5.72
N ASP A 313 -0.09 -22.02 6.22
CA ASP A 313 -1.28 -22.36 5.45
C ASP A 313 -1.61 -21.31 4.36
N ARG A 314 -1.43 -20.02 4.66
CA ARG A 314 -1.60 -18.94 3.68
C ARG A 314 -0.49 -18.89 2.64
N GLN A 315 0.74 -19.25 3.01
CA GLN A 315 1.83 -19.38 2.05
C GLN A 315 1.52 -20.51 1.05
N GLU A 316 1.04 -21.65 1.52
CA GLU A 316 0.60 -22.74 0.64
C GLU A 316 -0.59 -22.32 -0.24
N ALA A 317 -1.56 -21.59 0.30
CA ALA A 317 -2.67 -21.05 -0.49
C ALA A 317 -2.18 -20.07 -1.58
N ALA A 318 -1.15 -19.25 -1.31
CA ALA A 318 -0.57 -18.36 -2.30
C ALA A 318 0.10 -19.14 -3.44
N GLU A 319 0.77 -20.26 -3.13
CA GLU A 319 1.30 -21.17 -4.15
C GLU A 319 0.20 -21.83 -4.98
N LYS A 320 -0.95 -22.18 -4.38
CA LYS A 320 -2.10 -22.69 -5.14
C LYS A 320 -2.68 -21.65 -6.10
N VAL A 321 -2.76 -20.38 -5.68
CA VAL A 321 -3.14 -19.27 -6.56
C VAL A 321 -2.09 -19.06 -7.67
N ARG A 322 -0.79 -19.22 -7.36
CA ARG A 322 0.30 -19.14 -8.35
C ARG A 322 0.18 -20.21 -9.43
N GLU A 323 0.01 -21.47 -9.01
CA GLU A 323 -0.21 -22.62 -9.90
C GLU A 323 -1.44 -22.39 -10.79
N TRP A 324 -2.55 -21.97 -10.18
CA TRP A 324 -3.78 -21.65 -10.89
C TRP A 324 -3.60 -20.56 -11.94
N LEU A 325 -2.89 -19.47 -11.61
CA LEU A 325 -2.67 -18.34 -12.52
C LEU A 325 -1.81 -18.73 -13.72
N LEU A 326 -0.73 -19.50 -13.50
CA LEU A 326 0.24 -19.87 -14.53
C LEU A 326 -0.22 -21.03 -15.42
N ALA A 327 -1.24 -21.80 -15.00
CA ALA A 327 -1.78 -22.92 -15.77
C ALA A 327 -2.74 -22.51 -16.90
N ARG A 328 -3.09 -21.22 -17.00
CA ARG A 328 -4.08 -20.69 -17.93
C ARG A 328 -3.45 -20.17 -19.22
#